data_AF-A0A2V8BYM9-F1
#
_entry.id   AF-A0A2V8BYM9-F1
#
_cell.length_a   1.000
_cell.length_b   1.000
_cell.length_c   1.000
_cell.angle_alpha   90.00
_cell.angle_beta   90.00
_cell.angle_gamma   90.00
#
_symmetry.space_group_name_H-M   'P 1'
#
loop_
_entity.id
_entity.type
_entity.pdbx_description
1 polymer ?
#
loop_
_entity_poly.entity_id
_entity_poly.type
_entity_poly.pdbx_seq_one_letter_code
_entity_poly.pdbx_strand_id
1 'polypeptide(L)'
;MTGPYEAKGAEDTPSRRRLLVCRPARADKEEACAKTILTTLMRRAYRRPIAKAEVEGPLAFYREGRTGKDFDAGIARALSAVLINPEFLFRVESEPKKIAAGGVYRISDLELASRL
;
A
#
# COMPACT_ATOMS: atom_id res chain seq x y z
N MET A 1 -6.42 25.27 -12.20
CA MET A 1 -7.51 24.31 -11.93
C MET A 1 -7.95 24.49 -10.48
N THR A 2 -9.04 25.20 -10.26
CA THR A 2 -9.58 25.49 -8.92
C THR A 2 -10.62 24.43 -8.59
N GLY A 3 -10.24 23.47 -7.74
CA GLY A 3 -11.13 22.44 -7.24
C GLY A 3 -12.07 22.99 -6.14
N PRO A 4 -13.11 22.23 -5.76
CA PRO A 4 -14.10 22.65 -4.78
C PRO A 4 -13.46 22.99 -3.43
N TYR A 5 -13.70 24.23 -2.97
CA TYR A 5 -13.17 24.79 -1.72
C TYR A 5 -13.77 24.14 -0.46
N GLU A 6 -14.88 23.43 -0.60
CA GLU A 6 -15.66 22.77 0.47
C GLU A 6 -15.98 21.32 0.07
N ALA A 7 -14.97 20.58 -0.40
CA ALA A 7 -15.16 19.17 -0.70
C ALA A 7 -15.44 18.39 0.60
N LYS A 8 -16.72 18.12 0.89
CA LYS A 8 -17.08 17.07 1.85
C LYS A 8 -16.49 15.77 1.33
N GLY A 9 -15.52 15.22 2.06
CA GLY A 9 -14.83 13.99 1.67
C GLY A 9 -15.84 12.92 1.31
N ALA A 10 -15.61 12.15 0.25
CA ALA A 10 -16.52 11.09 -0.13
C ALA A 10 -16.45 9.98 0.94
N GLU A 11 -17.33 10.03 1.94
CA GLU A 11 -17.19 9.28 3.19
C GLU A 11 -17.37 7.77 3.01
N ASP A 12 -18.22 7.36 2.06
CA ASP A 12 -18.50 5.95 1.77
C ASP A 12 -18.51 5.63 0.27
N THR A 13 -17.33 5.65 -0.35
CA THR A 13 -17.18 5.22 -1.75
C THR A 13 -16.87 3.72 -1.84
N PRO A 14 -17.23 3.04 -2.95
CA PRO A 14 -16.81 1.67 -3.20
C PRO A 14 -15.29 1.46 -3.06
N SER A 15 -14.49 2.44 -3.48
CA SER A 15 -13.04 2.41 -3.35
C SER A 15 -12.58 2.48 -1.89
N ARG A 16 -13.17 3.36 -1.07
CA ARG A 16 -12.88 3.43 0.37
C ARG A 16 -13.23 2.12 1.07
N ARG A 17 -14.37 1.51 0.76
CA ARG A 17 -14.75 0.19 1.32
C ARG A 17 -13.75 -0.92 0.96
N ARG A 18 -13.15 -0.86 -0.23
CA ARG A 18 -12.12 -1.83 -0.66
C ARG A 18 -10.75 -1.58 -0.01
N LEU A 19 -10.44 -0.33 0.34
CA LEU A 19 -9.17 0.06 0.94
C LEU A 19 -9.19 -0.11 2.47
N LEU A 20 -10.24 0.36 3.13
CA LEU A 20 -10.46 0.29 4.57
C LEU A 20 -11.00 -1.10 4.97
N VAL A 21 -10.19 -2.13 4.77
CA VAL A 21 -10.51 -3.52 5.17
C VAL A 21 -10.58 -3.71 6.69
N CYS A 22 -10.20 -2.70 7.44
CA CYS A 22 -10.29 -2.63 8.89
C CYS A 22 -10.80 -1.24 9.29
N ARG A 23 -11.60 -1.18 10.36
CA ARG A 23 -11.94 0.06 11.07
C ARG A 23 -11.58 -0.11 12.55
N PRO A 24 -10.78 0.81 13.13
CA PRO A 24 -10.41 0.69 14.54
C PRO A 24 -11.59 1.08 15.42
N ALA A 25 -11.90 0.25 16.42
CA ALA A 25 -12.96 0.56 17.40
C ALA A 25 -12.55 1.62 18.42
N ARG A 26 -11.23 1.79 18.64
CA ARG A 26 -10.62 2.67 19.64
C ARG A 26 -9.25 3.15 19.15
N ALA A 27 -8.79 4.28 19.65
CA ALA A 27 -7.53 4.92 19.25
C ALA A 27 -6.30 3.99 19.41
N ASP A 28 -6.26 3.17 20.46
CA ASP A 28 -5.19 2.19 20.72
C ASP A 28 -5.15 1.03 19.71
N LYS A 29 -6.17 0.90 18.85
CA LYS A 29 -6.23 -0.11 17.78
C LYS A 29 -5.94 0.47 16.40
N GLU A 30 -5.79 1.78 16.27
CA GLU A 30 -5.57 2.45 14.99
C GLU A 30 -4.30 1.95 14.31
N GLU A 31 -3.18 1.86 15.01
CA GLU A 31 -1.90 1.47 14.39
C GLU A 31 -1.92 0.02 13.87
N ALA A 32 -2.52 -0.91 14.62
CA ALA A 32 -2.71 -2.29 14.16
C ALA A 32 -3.64 -2.37 12.93
N CYS A 33 -4.68 -1.54 12.92
CA CYS A 33 -5.61 -1.44 11.80
C CYS A 33 -4.95 -0.86 10.55
N ALA A 34 -4.18 0.22 10.70
CA ALA A 34 -3.39 0.84 9.64
C ALA A 34 -2.38 -0.16 9.05
N LYS A 35 -1.67 -0.90 9.90
CA LYS A 35 -0.75 -1.96 9.45
C LYS A 35 -1.45 -3.03 8.62
N THR A 36 -2.67 -3.42 8.98
CA THR A 36 -3.49 -4.40 8.25
C THR A 36 -3.91 -3.87 6.88
N ILE A 37 -4.38 -2.62 6.82
CA ILE A 37 -4.74 -1.92 5.58
C ILE A 37 -3.54 -1.83 4.65
N LEU A 38 -2.40 -1.34 5.15
CA LEU A 38 -1.18 -1.15 4.36
C LEU A 38 -0.63 -2.48 3.85
N THR A 39 -0.59 -3.51 4.69
CA THR A 39 -0.16 -4.86 4.25
C THR A 39 -1.05 -5.40 3.13
N THR A 40 -2.37 -5.23 3.24
CA THR A 40 -3.34 -5.70 2.23
C THR A 40 -3.19 -4.93 0.92
N LEU A 41 -3.03 -3.61 1.01
CA LEU A 41 -2.83 -2.74 -0.15
C LEU A 41 -1.51 -3.06 -0.85
N MET A 42 -0.40 -3.12 -0.12
CA MET A 42 0.94 -3.31 -0.69
C MET A 42 1.06 -4.63 -1.43
N ARG A 43 0.45 -5.73 -0.95
CA ARG A 43 0.44 -7.01 -1.69
C ARG A 43 -0.20 -6.88 -3.07
N ARG A 44 -1.24 -6.05 -3.20
CA ARG A 44 -1.91 -5.79 -4.48
C ARG A 44 -1.14 -4.77 -5.32
N ALA A 45 -0.62 -3.73 -4.68
CA ALA A 45 0.12 -2.64 -5.33
C ALA A 45 1.43 -3.15 -5.95
N TYR A 46 2.24 -3.89 -5.19
CA TYR A 46 3.54 -4.40 -5.63
C TYR A 46 3.45 -5.81 -6.22
N ARG A 47 2.24 -6.41 -6.21
CA ARG A 47 1.94 -7.72 -6.84
C ARG A 47 2.85 -8.87 -6.38
N ARG A 48 3.34 -8.81 -5.15
CA ARG A 48 4.20 -9.83 -4.53
C ARG A 48 3.91 -9.97 -3.03
N PRO A 49 4.39 -11.05 -2.39
CA PRO A 49 4.42 -11.12 -0.93
C PRO A 49 5.17 -9.93 -0.33
N ILE A 50 4.62 -9.36 0.74
CA ILE A 50 5.19 -8.21 1.46
C ILE A 50 5.75 -8.67 2.80
N ALA A 51 7.03 -8.40 3.05
CA ALA A 51 7.66 -8.65 4.33
C ALA A 51 7.21 -7.61 5.37
N LYS A 52 7.19 -8.01 6.64
CA LYS A 52 6.76 -7.13 7.75
C LYS A 52 7.56 -5.83 7.81
N ALA A 53 8.86 -5.88 7.51
CA ALA A 53 9.75 -4.72 7.53
C ALA A 53 9.41 -3.69 6.44
N GLU A 54 8.87 -4.11 5.30
CA GLU A 54 8.52 -3.21 4.20
C GLU A 54 7.32 -2.32 4.55
N VAL A 55 6.45 -2.79 5.44
CA VAL A 55 5.26 -2.05 5.89
C VAL A 55 5.66 -0.89 6.80
N GLU A 56 6.81 -0.94 7.47
CA GLU A 56 7.23 0.07 8.44
C GLU A 56 7.49 1.43 7.79
N GLY A 57 7.96 1.48 6.55
CA GLY A 57 8.14 2.72 5.79
C GLY A 57 6.81 3.48 5.60
N PRO A 58 5.82 2.89 4.90
CA PRO A 58 4.48 3.47 4.81
C PRO A 58 3.81 3.74 6.17
N LEU A 59 4.07 2.90 7.19
CA LEU A 59 3.51 3.09 8.53
C LEU A 59 4.11 4.32 9.25
N ALA A 60 5.37 4.69 8.98
CA ALA A 60 5.92 5.95 9.46
C ALA A 60 5.17 7.17 8.88
N PHE A 61 4.87 7.15 7.58
CA PHE A 61 4.05 8.19 6.94
C PHE A 61 2.61 8.23 7.49
N TYR A 62 2.05 7.08 7.89
CA TYR A 62 0.79 7.05 8.63
C TYR A 62 0.89 7.81 9.96
N ARG A 63 1.92 7.52 10.78
CA ARG A 63 2.14 8.20 12.07
C ARG A 63 2.31 9.71 11.91
N GLU A 64 3.07 10.13 10.90
CA GLU A 64 3.22 11.55 10.54
C GLU A 64 1.87 12.18 10.16
N GLY A 65 1.13 11.55 9.25
CA GLY A 65 -0.17 12.05 8.78
C GLY A 65 -1.26 12.06 9.86
N ARG A 66 -1.15 11.18 10.85
CA ARG A 66 -2.08 11.08 11.99
C ARG A 66 -1.82 12.13 13.07
N THR A 67 -0.61 12.68 13.15
CA THR A 67 -0.23 13.66 14.17
C THR A 67 -1.10 14.91 14.05
N GLY A 68 -1.93 15.16 15.07
CA GLY A 68 -2.86 16.30 15.09
C GLY A 68 -4.03 16.21 14.09
N LYS A 69 -4.26 15.06 13.46
CA LYS A 69 -5.34 14.81 12.48
C LYS A 69 -6.06 13.50 12.75
N ASP A 70 -7.02 13.11 11.92
CA ASP A 70 -7.75 11.86 12.06
C ASP A 70 -7.02 10.63 11.46
N PHE A 71 -7.59 9.45 11.71
CA PHE A 71 -7.11 8.17 11.18
C PHE A 71 -7.00 8.19 9.65
N ASP A 72 -8.02 8.75 8.99
CA ASP A 72 -8.12 8.78 7.53
C ASP A 72 -7.02 9.65 6.90
N ALA A 73 -6.65 10.78 7.52
CA ALA A 73 -5.52 11.60 7.10
C ALA A 73 -4.20 10.83 7.19
N GLY A 74 -4.02 10.03 8.25
CA GLY A 74 -2.89 9.10 8.37
C GLY A 74 -2.87 8.08 7.24
N ILE A 75 -4.00 7.42 6.97
CA ILE A 75 -4.11 6.42 5.89
C ILE A 75 -3.87 7.06 4.52
N ALA A 76 -4.40 8.26 4.27
CA ALA A 76 -4.19 8.99 3.03
C ALA A 76 -2.70 9.29 2.81
N ARG A 77 -1.99 9.72 3.85
CA ARG A 77 -0.55 10.00 3.78
C ARG A 77 0.27 8.75 3.49
N ALA A 78 -0.03 7.64 4.16
CA ALA A 78 0.63 6.36 3.90
C ALA A 78 0.30 5.78 2.53
N LEU A 79 -0.94 5.93 2.07
CA LEU A 79 -1.36 5.56 0.72
C LEU A 79 -0.56 6.33 -0.34
N SER A 80 -0.39 7.64 -0.17
CA SER A 80 0.46 8.43 -1.07
C SER A 80 1.88 7.87 -1.12
N ALA A 81 2.47 7.52 0.03
CA ALA A 81 3.81 6.94 0.08
C ALA A 81 3.92 5.61 -0.68
N VAL A 82 2.89 4.76 -0.61
CA VAL A 82 2.83 3.50 -1.38
C VAL A 82 2.72 3.78 -2.88
N LEU A 83 1.89 4.74 -3.29
CA LEU A 83 1.61 5.04 -4.70
C LEU A 83 2.72 5.82 -5.41
N ILE A 84 3.64 6.46 -4.68
CA ILE A 84 4.83 7.10 -5.26
C ILE A 84 6.08 6.20 -5.16
N ASN A 85 5.96 5.00 -4.61
CA ASN A 85 7.08 4.08 -4.47
C ASN A 85 7.47 3.47 -5.84
N PRO A 86 8.76 3.36 -6.17
CA PRO A 86 9.22 2.69 -7.39
C PRO A 86 8.64 1.28 -7.61
N GLU A 87 8.42 0.49 -6.56
CA GLU A 87 7.82 -0.85 -6.63
C GLU A 87 6.35 -0.83 -7.10
N PHE A 88 5.67 0.32 -7.00
CA PHE A 88 4.35 0.54 -7.59
C PHE A 88 4.43 1.21 -8.96
N LEU A 89 5.28 2.24 -9.09
CA LEU A 89 5.41 3.02 -10.33
C LEU A 89 6.00 2.20 -11.47
N PHE A 90 6.90 1.27 -11.16
CA PHE A 90 7.55 0.40 -12.12
C PHE A 90 7.14 -1.05 -11.88
N ARG A 91 6.86 -1.75 -12.97
CA ARG A 91 6.64 -3.19 -12.95
C ARG A 91 8.00 -3.89 -12.93
N VAL A 92 8.53 -4.12 -11.72
CA VAL A 92 9.80 -4.83 -11.54
C VAL A 92 9.55 -6.33 -11.72
N GLU A 93 10.01 -6.89 -12.84
CA GLU A 93 10.17 -8.34 -12.95
C GLU A 93 11.38 -8.73 -12.09
N SER A 94 11.13 -9.44 -10.98
CA SER A 94 12.19 -9.82 -10.06
C SER A 94 12.94 -11.02 -10.62
N GLU A 95 14.11 -10.80 -11.20
CA GLU A 95 15.02 -11.91 -11.50
C GLU A 95 15.44 -12.61 -10.19
N PRO A 96 15.42 -13.95 -10.12
CA PRO A 96 15.88 -14.65 -8.93
C PRO A 96 17.35 -14.30 -8.66
N LYS A 97 17.67 -13.98 -7.40
CA LYS A 97 18.99 -13.46 -6.96
C LYS A 97 20.20 -14.37 -7.24
N LYS A 98 20.03 -15.55 -7.84
CA LYS A 98 21.07 -16.59 -7.99
C LYS A 98 21.22 -17.07 -9.44
N ILE A 99 21.09 -16.19 -10.41
CA ILE A 99 21.11 -16.59 -11.82
C ILE A 99 22.21 -15.83 -12.52
N ALA A 100 23.13 -16.58 -13.11
CA ALA A 100 24.20 -16.00 -13.92
C ALA A 100 23.57 -15.21 -15.07
N ALA A 101 24.21 -14.14 -15.52
CA ALA A 101 23.75 -13.38 -16.68
C ALA A 101 23.53 -14.32 -17.88
N GLY A 102 22.31 -14.34 -18.43
CA GLY A 102 21.91 -15.28 -19.51
C GLY A 102 21.41 -16.65 -19.03
N GLY A 103 21.28 -16.88 -17.72
CA GLY A 103 20.78 -18.12 -17.16
C GLY A 103 19.27 -18.26 -17.33
N VAL A 104 18.84 -19.40 -17.88
CA VAL A 104 17.43 -19.78 -17.95
C VAL A 104 16.92 -20.06 -16.53
N TYR A 105 15.76 -19.52 -16.19
CA TYR A 105 15.21 -19.70 -14.86
C TYR A 105 13.72 -19.96 -14.82
N ARG A 106 13.32 -20.62 -13.73
CA ARG A 106 11.93 -20.96 -13.51
C ARG A 106 11.20 -19.72 -13.02
N ILE A 107 10.28 -19.24 -13.85
CA ILE A 107 9.31 -18.21 -13.50
C ILE A 107 8.31 -18.85 -12.52
N SER A 108 7.97 -18.14 -11.44
CA SER A 108 6.94 -18.61 -10.51
C SER A 108 5.55 -18.52 -11.12
N ASP A 109 4.60 -19.34 -10.67
CA ASP A 109 3.22 -19.32 -11.19
C ASP A 109 2.57 -17.93 -11.07
N LEU A 110 2.97 -17.15 -10.05
CA LEU A 110 2.51 -15.77 -9.83
C LEU A 110 3.06 -14.81 -10.90
N GLU A 111 4.33 -14.96 -11.28
CA GLU A 111 4.98 -14.14 -12.31
C GLU A 111 4.48 -14.50 -13.72
N LEU A 112 4.22 -15.79 -13.99
CA LEU A 112 3.63 -16.24 -15.24
C LEU A 112 2.20 -15.71 -15.39
N ALA A 113 1.37 -15.80 -14.33
CA ALA A 113 -0.02 -15.36 -14.36
C ALA A 113 -0.19 -13.83 -14.43
N SER A 114 0.83 -13.05 -14.04
CA SER A 114 0.76 -11.60 -14.10
C SER A 114 1.16 -11.02 -15.46
N ARG A 115 1.86 -11.78 -16.32
CA ARG A 115 2.13 -11.43 -17.73
C ARG A 115 0.87 -11.66 -18.60
N LEU A 116 -0.02 -10.68 -18.59
CA LEU A 116 -0.96 -10.40 -19.68
C LEU A 116 -0.57 -9.07 -20.32
#